data_AF-A0A353SBI2-F1
#
_entry.id   AF-A0A353SBI2-F1
#
_cell.length_a   1.000
_cell.length_b   1.000
_cell.length_c   1.000
_cell.angle_alpha   90.00
_cell.angle_beta   90.00
_cell.angle_gamma   90.00
#
_symmetry.space_group_name_H-M   'P 1'
#
loop_
_entity.id
_entity.type
_entity.pdbx_description
1 polymer ?
#
loop_
_entity_poly.entity_id
_entity_poly.type
_entity_poly.pdbx_seq_one_letter_code
_entity_poly.pdbx_strand_id
1 'polypeptide(L)'
;MKKMFAAGICGLLFAVSLFAAPSQWISAKKVELKSGTDFFASTVATVSYGDEVTVLSTSGKWSQVQLVSNTSKKGWVPSASLTKKKIVASNGKVSANAKEIALAGKGFSSSLEDEYKDNTKTDYAQVDSMEKISVSSAEQKAFIENGDLKGAR
;
A
#
# COMPACT_ATOMS: atom_id res chain seq x y z
N MET A 1 49.23 -42.28 30.88
CA MET A 1 49.10 -41.02 30.12
C MET A 1 49.07 -41.33 28.62
N LYS A 2 47.89 -41.55 28.05
CA LYS A 2 47.67 -41.63 26.60
C LYS A 2 46.34 -40.93 26.32
N LYS A 3 46.45 -39.73 25.77
CA LYS A 3 45.31 -38.90 25.37
C LYS A 3 44.85 -39.36 23.98
N MET A 4 43.55 -39.31 23.74
CA MET A 4 42.87 -38.86 22.52
C MET A 4 41.46 -39.47 22.49
N PHE A 5 40.50 -38.71 23.03
CA PHE A 5 39.08 -38.98 22.84
C PHE A 5 38.66 -38.44 21.47
N ALA A 6 38.13 -39.34 20.64
CA ALA A 6 37.34 -39.02 19.47
C ALA A 6 35.88 -38.78 19.90
N ALA A 7 35.30 -37.64 19.54
CA ALA A 7 33.86 -37.33 19.48
C ALA A 7 33.73 -35.79 19.46
N GLY A 8 32.94 -35.13 18.64
CA GLY A 8 32.03 -35.54 17.59
C GLY A 8 31.62 -34.25 16.87
N ILE A 9 31.48 -34.34 15.56
CA ILE A 9 30.91 -33.29 14.72
C ILE A 9 29.46 -33.09 15.19
N CYS A 10 29.21 -32.04 15.96
CA CYS A 10 27.85 -31.56 16.22
C CYS A 10 27.62 -30.36 15.31
N GLY A 11 27.30 -30.67 14.06
CA GLY A 11 26.80 -29.70 13.10
C GLY A 11 25.46 -29.18 13.59
N LEU A 12 25.47 -27.98 14.17
CA LEU A 12 24.25 -27.22 14.40
C LEU A 12 23.79 -26.66 13.04
N LEU A 13 23.14 -27.52 12.24
CA LEU A 13 22.37 -27.09 11.09
C LEU A 13 21.19 -26.27 11.62
N PHE A 14 21.41 -24.96 11.78
CA PHE A 14 20.33 -24.00 11.96
C PHE A 14 19.55 -23.99 10.66
N ALA A 15 18.49 -24.80 10.60
CA ALA A 15 17.53 -24.75 9.51
C ALA A 15 16.85 -23.37 9.56
N VAL A 16 17.43 -22.41 8.85
CA VAL A 16 16.79 -21.12 8.60
C VAL A 16 15.54 -21.43 7.76
N SER A 17 14.43 -21.54 8.47
CA SER A 17 13.12 -21.69 7.84
C SER A 17 12.84 -20.36 7.14
N LEU A 18 13.00 -20.31 5.81
CA LEU A 18 12.52 -19.20 5.01
C LEU A 18 10.98 -19.23 5.09
N PHE A 19 10.43 -18.52 6.07
CA PHE A 19 9.01 -18.19 6.05
C PHE A 19 8.79 -17.27 4.84
N ALA A 20 8.13 -17.80 3.82
CA ALA A 20 7.68 -17.00 2.68
C ALA A 20 6.72 -15.93 3.21
N ALA A 21 7.17 -14.69 3.18
CA ALA A 21 6.36 -13.55 3.62
C ALA A 21 5.12 -13.43 2.71
N PRO A 22 3.93 -13.19 3.28
CA PRO A 22 2.69 -13.21 2.51
C PRO A 22 2.67 -12.05 1.50
N SER A 23 2.42 -12.37 0.22
CA SER A 23 2.11 -11.37 -0.81
C SER A 23 0.73 -10.76 -0.58
N GLN A 24 0.66 -9.43 -0.74
CA GLN A 24 -0.57 -8.64 -0.72
C GLN A 24 -0.54 -7.61 -1.85
N TRP A 25 -1.67 -6.97 -2.12
CA TRP A 25 -1.78 -5.95 -3.17
C TRP A 25 -2.19 -4.61 -2.57
N ILE A 26 -1.71 -3.53 -3.20
CA ILE A 26 -2.12 -2.17 -2.85
C ILE A 26 -3.56 -1.92 -3.33
N SER A 27 -4.46 -1.58 -2.41
CA SER A 27 -5.89 -1.36 -2.68
C SER A 27 -6.27 0.11 -2.87
N ALA A 28 -5.37 1.04 -2.56
CA ALA A 28 -5.59 2.48 -2.75
C ALA A 28 -4.90 2.99 -4.02
N LYS A 29 -5.45 4.06 -4.63
CA LYS A 29 -4.98 4.63 -5.91
C LYS A 29 -3.48 4.93 -5.92
N LYS A 30 -2.99 5.55 -4.84
CA LYS A 30 -1.61 5.95 -4.62
C LYS A 30 -1.31 5.83 -3.13
N VAL A 31 -0.22 5.17 -2.77
CA VAL A 31 0.20 5.02 -1.37
C VAL A 31 1.66 5.42 -1.24
N GLU A 32 1.93 6.22 -0.21
CA GLU A 32 3.27 6.62 0.18
C GLU A 32 3.86 5.59 1.14
N LEU A 33 5.04 5.06 0.79
CA LEU A 33 5.85 4.24 1.68
C LEU A 33 6.55 5.16 2.66
N LYS A 34 6.19 5.06 3.94
CA LYS A 34 6.75 5.85 5.03
C LYS A 34 8.01 5.22 5.61
N SER A 35 8.89 6.04 6.19
CA SER A 35 10.10 5.57 6.87
C SER A 35 9.83 4.87 8.20
N GLY A 36 8.67 5.15 8.82
CA GLY A 36 8.23 4.55 10.09
C GLY A 36 6.72 4.41 10.18
N THR A 37 6.22 3.98 11.34
CA THR A 37 4.80 3.74 11.62
C THR A 37 4.05 5.00 12.07
N ASP A 38 4.46 6.15 11.55
CA ASP A 38 3.89 7.46 11.85
C ASP A 38 3.29 8.05 10.58
N PHE A 39 2.14 8.71 10.71
CA PHE A 39 1.46 9.36 9.60
C PHE A 39 2.33 10.47 8.95
N PHE A 40 3.07 11.22 9.77
CA PHE A 40 3.94 12.32 9.32
C PHE A 40 5.39 11.91 9.07
N ALA A 41 5.70 10.60 9.14
CA ALA A 41 7.02 10.11 8.76
C ALA A 41 7.36 10.49 7.30
N SER A 42 8.66 10.62 7.02
CA SER A 42 9.16 10.94 5.70
C SER A 42 8.79 9.87 4.67
N THR A 43 8.36 10.30 3.49
CA THR A 43 8.07 9.39 2.38
C THR A 43 9.35 8.91 1.72
N VAL A 44 9.54 7.59 1.66
CA VAL A 44 10.71 6.91 1.10
C VAL A 44 10.47 6.53 -0.37
N ALA A 45 9.23 6.18 -0.71
CA ALA A 45 8.83 5.81 -2.06
C ALA A 45 7.31 5.92 -2.23
N THR A 46 6.83 5.74 -3.46
CA THR A 46 5.40 5.66 -3.77
C THR A 46 5.11 4.40 -4.56
N VAL A 47 3.97 3.80 -4.24
CA VAL A 47 3.38 2.62 -4.91
C VAL A 47 1.96 2.94 -5.36
N SER A 48 1.49 2.21 -6.37
CA SER A 48 0.23 2.44 -7.05
C SER A 48 -0.75 1.30 -6.79
N TYR A 49 -2.03 1.56 -7.04
CA TYR A 49 -3.06 0.52 -6.99
C TYR A 49 -2.69 -0.72 -7.82
N GLY A 50 -2.90 -1.90 -7.25
CA GLY A 50 -2.62 -3.17 -7.93
C GLY A 50 -1.18 -3.64 -7.82
N ASP A 51 -0.26 -2.82 -7.30
CA ASP A 51 1.12 -3.23 -7.06
C ASP A 51 1.16 -4.40 -6.06
N GLU A 52 1.88 -5.46 -6.43
CA GLU A 52 2.13 -6.60 -5.53
C GLU A 52 3.28 -6.29 -4.59
N VAL A 53 3.03 -6.48 -3.30
CA VAL A 53 3.98 -6.23 -2.24
C VAL A 53 4.09 -7.43 -1.31
N THR A 54 5.31 -7.67 -0.83
CA THR A 54 5.59 -8.66 0.20
C THR A 54 5.52 -7.99 1.57
N VAL A 55 4.73 -8.53 2.49
CA VAL A 55 4.65 -7.98 3.87
C VAL A 55 5.76 -8.56 4.73
N LEU A 56 6.73 -7.72 5.09
CA LEU A 56 7.90 -8.11 5.87
C LEU A 56 7.61 -8.15 7.38
N SER A 57 6.83 -7.20 7.87
CA SER A 57 6.47 -7.09 9.29
C SER A 57 5.19 -6.30 9.47
N THR A 58 4.53 -6.44 10.61
CA THR A 58 3.34 -5.66 10.98
C THR A 58 3.52 -5.12 12.39
N SER A 59 3.17 -3.85 12.59
CA SER A 59 3.23 -3.14 13.85
C SER A 59 1.97 -2.31 14.02
N GLY A 60 1.06 -2.75 14.89
CA GLY A 60 -0.23 -2.11 15.09
C GLY A 60 -1.05 -2.00 13.80
N LYS A 61 -1.35 -0.77 13.36
CA LYS A 61 -2.11 -0.47 12.14
C LYS A 61 -1.24 -0.34 10.89
N TRP A 62 0.06 -0.65 10.99
CA TRP A 62 1.03 -0.47 9.93
C TRP A 62 1.65 -1.80 9.52
N SER A 63 1.93 -1.93 8.23
CA SER A 63 2.63 -3.07 7.66
C SER A 63 3.86 -2.56 6.91
N GLN A 64 5.02 -3.14 7.23
CA GLN A 64 6.23 -2.92 6.47
C GLN A 64 6.18 -3.80 5.22
N VAL A 65 6.27 -3.16 4.07
CA VAL A 65 6.12 -3.84 2.78
C VAL A 65 7.32 -3.57 1.89
N GLN A 66 7.55 -4.50 0.98
CA GLN A 66 8.54 -4.40 -0.09
C GLN A 66 7.87 -4.69 -1.42
N LEU A 67 8.09 -3.83 -2.40
CA LEU A 67 7.52 -4.02 -3.73
C LEU A 67 8.18 -5.21 -4.42
N VAL A 68 7.38 -6.13 -4.97
CA VAL A 68 7.90 -7.35 -5.63
C VAL A 68 8.64 -7.01 -6.93
N SER A 69 8.14 -6.04 -7.70
CA SER A 69 8.76 -5.60 -8.96
C SER A 69 10.04 -4.79 -8.74
N ASN A 70 10.23 -4.19 -7.56
CA ASN A 70 11.45 -3.48 -7.21
C ASN A 70 11.72 -3.53 -5.70
N THR A 71 12.64 -4.41 -5.32
CA THR A 71 13.02 -4.64 -3.92
C THR A 71 13.66 -3.43 -3.25
N SER A 72 14.13 -2.42 -3.99
CA SER A 72 14.65 -1.17 -3.40
C SER A 72 13.54 -0.31 -2.78
N LYS A 73 12.28 -0.50 -3.20
CA LYS A 73 11.12 0.17 -2.65
C LYS A 73 10.60 -0.60 -1.44
N LYS A 74 11.06 -0.20 -0.26
CA LYS A 74 10.65 -0.75 1.03
C LYS A 74 10.23 0.38 1.97
N GLY A 75 9.17 0.17 2.73
CA GLY A 75 8.71 1.13 3.73
C GLY A 75 7.45 0.67 4.44
N TRP A 76 6.88 1.54 5.27
CA TRP A 76 5.67 1.29 6.04
C TRP A 76 4.45 1.88 5.33
N VAL A 77 3.37 1.12 5.31
CA VAL A 77 2.06 1.59 4.85
C VAL A 77 0.99 1.27 5.89
N PRO A 78 -0.11 2.02 5.95
CA PRO A 78 -1.27 1.61 6.72
C PRO A 78 -1.76 0.23 6.23
N SER A 79 -1.99 -0.71 7.13
CA SER A 79 -2.44 -2.06 6.76
C SER A 79 -3.80 -2.04 6.04
N ALA A 80 -4.61 -1.00 6.26
CA ALA A 80 -5.87 -0.78 5.56
C ALA A 80 -5.70 -0.48 4.05
N SER A 81 -4.51 -0.08 3.62
CA SER A 81 -4.18 0.13 2.20
C SER A 81 -3.77 -1.16 1.48
N LEU A 82 -3.82 -2.30 2.16
CA LEU A 82 -3.47 -3.62 1.63
C LEU A 82 -4.71 -4.50 1.49
N THR A 83 -4.68 -5.38 0.49
CA THR A 83 -5.66 -6.46 0.32
C THR A 83 -4.97 -7.79 0.09
N LYS A 84 -5.55 -8.87 0.61
CA LYS A 84 -5.12 -10.25 0.31
C LYS A 84 -5.74 -10.76 -0.99
N LYS A 85 -6.75 -10.07 -1.52
CA LYS A 85 -7.38 -10.44 -2.79
C LYS A 85 -6.49 -9.97 -3.93
N LYS A 86 -6.03 -10.91 -4.75
CA LYS A 86 -5.27 -10.59 -5.96
C LYS A 86 -6.09 -9.64 -6.84
N ILE A 87 -5.52 -8.48 -7.14
CA ILE A 87 -6.10 -7.53 -8.09
C ILE A 87 -5.69 -8.02 -9.47
N VAL A 88 -6.51 -8.91 -10.05
CA VAL A 88 -6.37 -9.34 -11.45
C VAL A 88 -7.13 -8.39 -12.35
N ALA A 89 -6.43 -7.83 -13.33
CA ALA A 89 -7.04 -7.30 -14.53
C ALA A 89 -7.66 -8.47 -15.30
N SER A 90 -8.98 -8.48 -15.45
CA SER A 90 -9.66 -9.49 -16.25
C SER A 90 -9.15 -9.43 -17.68
N ASN A 91 -8.49 -10.52 -18.10
CA ASN A 91 -8.02 -10.87 -19.44
C ASN A 91 -6.81 -10.10 -19.98
N GLY A 92 -5.70 -10.83 -20.14
CA GLY A 92 -4.40 -10.34 -20.59
C GLY A 92 -4.45 -9.57 -21.91
N LYS A 93 -4.32 -8.24 -21.79
CA LYS A 93 -3.64 -7.27 -22.66
C LYS A 93 -4.02 -5.90 -22.10
N VAL A 94 -3.18 -5.33 -21.24
CA VAL A 94 -3.48 -4.04 -20.59
C VAL A 94 -2.63 -2.96 -21.23
N SER A 95 -3.26 -2.24 -22.16
CA SER A 95 -2.92 -0.86 -22.55
C SER A 95 -4.04 0.11 -22.08
N ALA A 96 -4.78 -0.26 -21.04
CA ALA A 96 -5.90 0.50 -20.50
C ALA A 96 -5.60 0.87 -19.03
N ASN A 97 -5.83 2.13 -18.66
CA ASN A 97 -5.40 2.70 -17.39
C ASN A 97 -5.94 1.87 -16.21
N ALA A 98 -5.13 1.65 -15.17
CA ALA A 98 -5.51 0.92 -13.96
C ALA A 98 -6.82 1.43 -13.29
N LYS A 99 -7.21 2.69 -13.61
CA LYS A 99 -8.47 3.32 -13.23
C LYS A 99 -9.71 2.62 -13.82
N GLU A 100 -9.65 2.12 -15.06
CA GLU A 100 -10.79 1.47 -15.74
C GLU A 100 -11.03 0.05 -15.22
N ILE A 101 -9.94 -0.66 -14.91
CA ILE A 101 -9.98 -2.05 -14.45
C ILE A 101 -10.51 -2.16 -13.01
N ALA A 102 -10.20 -1.20 -12.13
CA ALA A 102 -10.72 -1.18 -10.76
C ALA A 102 -12.23 -0.92 -10.68
N LEU A 103 -12.76 -0.25 -11.70
CA LEU A 103 -14.06 0.43 -11.69
C LEU A 103 -15.14 -0.44 -12.40
N ALA A 104 -14.75 -1.14 -13.47
CA ALA A 104 -15.62 -2.02 -14.25
C ALA A 104 -16.19 -3.22 -13.45
N GLY A 105 -15.49 -3.68 -12.41
CA GLY A 105 -16.01 -4.72 -11.51
C GLY A 105 -17.09 -4.26 -10.54
N LYS A 106 -17.36 -2.94 -10.46
CA LYS A 106 -18.36 -2.32 -9.57
C LYS A 106 -19.43 -1.49 -10.31
N GLY A 107 -19.47 -1.57 -11.64
CA GLY A 107 -20.46 -0.84 -12.44
C GLY A 107 -20.16 0.66 -12.58
N PHE A 108 -18.92 1.06 -12.37
CA PHE A 108 -18.48 2.43 -12.64
C PHE A 108 -17.58 2.36 -13.88
N SER A 109 -17.88 3.13 -14.92
CA SER A 109 -17.10 3.17 -16.16
C SER A 109 -17.06 4.60 -16.67
N SER A 110 -16.06 4.96 -17.48
CA SER A 110 -15.99 6.32 -18.06
C SER A 110 -17.27 6.66 -18.82
N SER A 111 -17.80 5.69 -19.58
CA SER A 111 -19.05 5.84 -20.32
C SER A 111 -20.25 6.15 -19.41
N LEU A 112 -20.32 5.54 -18.23
CA LEU A 112 -21.38 5.83 -17.26
C LEU A 112 -21.18 7.20 -16.62
N GLU A 113 -19.95 7.56 -16.27
CA GLU A 113 -19.65 8.90 -15.73
C GLU A 113 -20.06 10.01 -16.71
N ASP A 114 -19.83 9.82 -18.01
CA ASP A 114 -20.22 10.77 -19.05
C ASP A 114 -21.75 10.85 -19.18
N GLU A 115 -22.47 9.72 -19.14
CA GLU A 115 -23.95 9.69 -19.10
C GLU A 115 -24.50 10.43 -17.86
N TYR A 116 -23.86 10.29 -16.70
CA TYR A 116 -24.26 10.98 -15.48
C TYR A 116 -23.99 12.49 -15.51
N LYS A 117 -22.94 12.95 -16.21
CA LYS A 117 -22.65 14.38 -16.40
C LYS A 117 -23.68 15.05 -17.31
N ASP A 118 -24.17 14.33 -18.32
CA ASP A 118 -25.21 14.81 -19.23
C ASP A 118 -26.59 14.90 -18.56
N ASN A 119 -26.80 14.18 -17.45
CA ASN A 119 -28.02 14.25 -16.67
C ASN A 119 -28.07 15.55 -15.84
N THR A 120 -28.93 16.49 -16.23
CA THR A 120 -29.06 17.84 -15.66
C THR A 120 -29.50 17.91 -14.18
N LYS A 121 -29.71 16.77 -13.52
CA LYS A 121 -30.15 16.69 -12.12
C LYS A 121 -29.00 16.75 -11.10
N THR A 122 -27.74 16.65 -11.53
CA THR A 122 -26.58 16.59 -10.63
C THR A 122 -25.43 17.46 -11.12
N ASP A 123 -24.89 18.29 -10.22
CA ASP A 123 -23.74 19.16 -10.49
C ASP A 123 -22.42 18.44 -10.19
N TYR A 124 -21.87 17.77 -11.21
CA TYR A 124 -20.57 17.10 -11.12
C TYR A 124 -19.39 18.07 -10.98
N ALA A 125 -19.56 19.37 -11.26
CA ALA A 125 -18.49 20.34 -11.14
C ALA A 125 -18.02 20.50 -9.68
N GLN A 126 -18.91 20.29 -8.71
CA GLN A 126 -18.55 20.28 -7.29
C GLN A 126 -17.68 19.07 -6.93
N VAL A 127 -17.97 17.88 -7.47
CA VAL A 127 -17.14 16.69 -7.28
C VAL A 127 -15.77 16.89 -7.90
N ASP A 128 -15.71 17.41 -9.13
CA ASP A 128 -14.45 17.73 -9.81
C ASP A 128 -13.63 18.78 -9.05
N SER A 129 -14.31 19.74 -8.42
CA SER A 129 -13.67 20.73 -7.56
C SER A 129 -13.10 20.09 -6.30
N MET A 130 -13.83 19.16 -5.68
CA MET A 130 -13.38 18.41 -4.51
C MET A 130 -12.19 17.49 -4.83
N GLU A 131 -12.16 16.82 -5.98
CA GLU A 131 -11.03 15.97 -6.39
C GLU A 131 -9.72 16.75 -6.55
N LYS A 132 -9.81 18.05 -6.85
CA LYS A 132 -8.65 18.95 -6.99
C LYS A 132 -8.14 19.48 -5.66
N ILE A 133 -8.90 19.34 -4.58
CA ILE A 133 -8.46 19.78 -3.25
C ILE A 133 -7.29 18.89 -2.81
N SER A 134 -6.12 19.49 -2.68
CA SER A 134 -4.93 18.84 -2.14
C SER A 134 -4.43 19.65 -0.96
N VAL A 135 -4.39 19.03 0.22
CA VAL A 135 -3.87 19.64 1.44
C VAL A 135 -2.53 19.01 1.76
N SER A 136 -1.50 19.82 1.95
CA SER A 136 -0.16 19.32 2.26
C SER A 136 -0.09 18.70 3.65
N SER A 137 0.86 17.79 3.87
CA SER A 137 1.09 17.22 5.22
C SER A 137 1.45 18.27 6.26
N ALA A 138 2.11 19.36 5.85
CA ALA A 138 2.46 20.47 6.74
C ALA A 138 1.23 21.24 7.22
N GLU A 139 0.29 21.54 6.32
CA GLU A 139 -0.98 22.19 6.66
C GLU A 139 -1.84 21.30 7.55
N GLN A 140 -1.90 19.99 7.25
CA GLN A 140 -2.60 19.02 8.11
C GLN A 140 -2.00 18.98 9.53
N LYS A 141 -0.67 18.96 9.64
CA LYS A 141 0.01 18.98 10.93
C LYS A 141 -0.28 20.26 11.70
N ALA A 142 -0.17 21.43 11.05
CA ALA A 142 -0.48 22.72 11.65
C ALA A 142 -1.94 22.80 12.12
N PHE A 143 -2.88 22.27 11.33
CA PHE A 143 -4.30 22.21 11.68
C PHE A 143 -4.54 21.36 12.94
N ILE A 144 -3.90 20.18 13.04
CA ILE A 144 -4.00 19.31 14.23
C ILE A 144 -3.40 19.99 15.46
N GLU A 145 -2.25 20.64 15.31
CA GLU A 145 -1.55 21.32 16.40
C GLU A 145 -2.36 22.51 16.92
N ASN A 146 -2.79 23.40 16.02
CA ASN A 146 -3.54 24.61 16.34
C ASN A 146 -4.96 24.30 16.86
N GLY A 147 -5.58 23.22 16.37
CA GLY A 147 -6.92 22.80 16.75
C GLY A 147 -7.01 21.98 18.04
N ASP A 148 -5.89 21.69 18.70
CA ASP A 148 -5.78 20.78 19.85
C ASP A 148 -6.47 19.40 19.63
N LEU A 149 -6.38 18.88 18.40
CA LEU A 149 -7.09 17.66 18.02
C LEU A 149 -6.41 16.43 18.62
N LYS A 150 -7.02 15.87 19.67
CA LYS A 150 -6.52 14.69 20.38
C LYS A 150 -6.68 13.43 19.53
N GLY A 151 -5.61 12.66 19.37
CA GLY A 151 -5.60 11.37 18.63
C GLY A 151 -4.98 11.42 17.23
N ALA A 152 -4.60 12.60 16.74
CA ALA A 152 -3.87 12.79 15.49
C ALA A 152 -2.42 13.30 15.68
N ARG A 153 -2.01 13.47 16.94
CA ARG A 153 -0.64 13.81 17.37
C ARG A 153 0.16 12.55 17.66
#